data_AF-R6MUV4-F1
#
_entry.id   AF-R6MUV4-F1
#
_cell.length_a   1.000
_cell.length_b   1.000
_cell.length_c   1.000
_cell.angle_alpha   90.00
_cell.angle_beta   90.00
_cell.angle_gamma   90.00
#
_symmetry.space_group_name_H-M   'P 1'
#
loop_
_entity.id
_entity.type
_entity.pdbx_description
1 polymer ?
#
loop_
_entity_poly.entity_id
_entity_poly.type
_entity_poly.pdbx_seq_one_letter_code
_entity_poly.pdbx_strand_id
1 'polypeptide(L)'
;MNRRTTEISQCELTVMKCIWDLKSEVTCAQVMEKLKEDYGLIYKDTTVYTFLKNLINKGFVTSEKKGITYYTPVRSEVDYRTDILKQAKKFWFNDSVTDFVDAVLSLDKVTAADKAKIKEMVK
;
A
#
# COMPACT_ATOMS: atom_id res chain seq x y z
N MET A 1 -18.15 10.88 -12.79
CA MET A 1 -16.91 11.48 -12.27
C MET A 1 -15.89 10.37 -12.03
N ASN A 2 -14.93 10.17 -12.95
CA ASN A 2 -13.81 9.24 -12.73
C ASN A 2 -12.78 9.92 -11.83
N ARG A 3 -12.94 9.83 -10.50
CA ARG A 3 -11.83 10.10 -9.59
C ARG A 3 -10.91 8.89 -9.66
N ARG A 4 -9.63 9.11 -9.99
CA ARG A 4 -8.57 8.09 -9.92
C ARG A 4 -8.50 7.61 -8.47
N THR A 5 -9.16 6.50 -8.15
CA THR A 5 -9.25 5.90 -6.81
C THR A 5 -7.94 5.26 -6.33
N THR A 6 -6.84 5.46 -7.05
CA THR A 6 -5.54 4.84 -6.80
C THR A 6 -4.42 5.81 -6.40
N GLU A 7 -4.62 7.13 -6.50
CA GLU A 7 -3.56 8.10 -6.13
C GLU A 7 -3.57 8.38 -4.61
N ILE A 8 -2.85 7.53 -3.87
CA ILE A 8 -2.38 7.83 -2.51
C ILE A 8 -1.06 8.59 -2.64
N SER A 9 -0.90 9.71 -1.94
CA SER A 9 0.40 10.42 -1.88
C SER A 9 1.42 9.62 -1.07
N GLN A 10 2.72 9.86 -1.25
CA GLN A 10 3.74 9.10 -0.52
C GLN A 10 3.55 9.13 1.00
N CYS A 11 3.26 10.29 1.59
CA CYS A 11 3.01 10.39 3.03
C CYS A 11 1.75 9.61 3.48
N GLU A 12 0.67 9.68 2.70
CA GLU A 12 -0.54 8.90 2.98
C GLU A 12 -0.31 7.39 2.80
N LEU A 13 0.57 7.00 1.88
CA LEU A 13 0.90 5.60 1.64
C LEU A 13 1.67 5.01 2.81
N THR A 14 2.61 5.77 3.38
CA THR A 14 3.32 5.36 4.59
C THR A 14 2.34 5.18 5.76
N VAL A 15 1.39 6.10 5.94
CA VAL A 15 0.31 5.97 6.93
C VAL A 15 -0.53 4.73 6.67
N MET A 16 -0.96 4.51 5.42
CA MET A 16 -1.76 3.34 5.05
C MET A 16 -1.01 2.04 5.28
N LYS A 17 0.30 2.02 5.03
CA LYS A 17 1.16 0.86 5.26
C LYS A 17 1.22 0.49 6.74
N CYS A 18 1.39 1.47 7.64
CA CYS A 18 1.28 1.25 9.08
C CYS A 18 -0.08 0.66 9.48
N ILE A 19 -1.19 1.14 8.89
CA ILE A 19 -2.54 0.61 9.17
C ILE A 19 -2.65 -0.86 8.74
N TRP A 20 -2.17 -1.22 7.54
CA TRP A 20 -2.18 -2.61 7.06
C TRP A 20 -1.33 -3.54 7.93
N ASP A 21 -0.16 -3.08 8.38
CA ASP A 21 0.76 -3.88 9.17
C ASP A 21 0.26 -4.17 10.59
N LEU A 22 -0.57 -3.27 11.15
CA LEU A 22 -1.21 -3.44 12.45
C LEU A 22 -2.36 -4.46 12.43
N LYS A 23 -2.88 -4.84 11.24
CA LYS A 23 -3.88 -5.92 11.00
C LYS A 23 -5.19 -5.86 11.82
N SER A 24 -5.46 -4.77 12.55
CA SER A 24 -6.66 -4.58 13.37
C SER A 24 -7.23 -3.17 13.19
N GLU A 25 -8.33 -2.87 13.90
CA GLU A 25 -8.74 -1.47 14.11
C GLU A 25 -7.59 -0.73 14.82
N VAL A 26 -7.26 0.48 14.38
CA VAL A 26 -6.14 1.27 14.91
C VAL A 26 -6.55 2.68 15.31
N THR A 27 -5.84 3.26 16.25
CA THR A 27 -6.01 4.66 16.68
C THR A 27 -4.96 5.56 16.03
N CYS A 28 -5.20 6.87 16.00
CA CYS A 28 -4.20 7.83 15.49
C CYS A 28 -2.86 7.72 16.26
N ALA A 29 -2.92 7.47 17.57
CA ALA A 29 -1.73 7.31 18.40
C ALA A 29 -0.90 6.08 18.01
N GLN A 30 -1.54 4.93 17.77
CA GLN A 30 -0.86 3.71 17.31
C GLN A 30 -0.23 3.91 15.92
N VAL A 31 -0.91 4.60 15.01
CA VAL A 31 -0.35 4.93 13.69
C VAL A 31 0.88 5.83 13.83
N MET A 32 0.84 6.85 14.70
CA MET A 32 1.99 7.71 14.97
C MET A 32 3.18 6.95 15.56
N GLU A 33 2.94 6.05 16.50
CA GLU A 33 3.97 5.20 17.09
C GLU A 33 4.61 4.31 16.02
N LYS A 34 3.80 3.63 15.20
CA LYS A 34 4.27 2.80 14.08
C LYS A 34 5.08 3.59 13.05
N LEU A 35 4.64 4.81 12.70
CA LEU A 35 5.36 5.70 11.79
C LEU A 35 6.74 6.08 12.32
N LYS A 36 6.85 6.30 13.64
CA LYS A 36 8.11 6.58 14.29
C LYS A 36 9.01 5.34 14.33
N GLU A 37 8.46 4.18 14.65
CA GLU A 37 9.21 2.91 14.76
C GLU A 37 9.74 2.42 13.42
N ASP A 38 8.89 2.34 12.40
CA ASP A 38 9.23 1.71 11.12
C ASP A 38 9.98 2.66 10.17
N TYR A 39 9.69 3.97 10.26
CA TYR A 39 10.15 4.96 9.29
C TYR A 39 10.91 6.14 9.92
N GLY A 40 10.99 6.23 11.25
CA GLY A 40 11.60 7.39 11.93
C GLY A 40 10.83 8.70 11.74
N LEU A 41 9.57 8.65 11.29
CA LEU A 41 8.78 9.82 10.95
C LEU A 41 7.97 10.30 12.16
N ILE A 42 8.31 11.49 12.67
CA ILE A 42 7.62 12.12 13.79
C ILE A 42 6.77 13.28 13.26
N TYR A 43 5.48 13.03 13.09
CA TYR A 43 4.52 14.05 12.70
C TYR A 43 3.75 14.59 13.90
N LYS A 44 3.24 15.82 13.76
CA LYS A 44 2.21 16.34 14.66
C LYS A 44 0.90 15.58 14.42
N ASP A 45 0.10 15.42 15.47
CA ASP A 45 -1.20 14.74 15.42
C ASP A 45 -2.09 15.32 14.30
N THR A 46 -2.13 16.65 14.16
CA THR A 46 -2.92 17.34 13.12
C THR A 46 -2.55 16.92 11.70
N THR A 47 -1.27 16.63 11.46
CA THR A 47 -0.78 16.14 10.18
C THR A 47 -1.26 14.71 9.93
N VAL A 48 -1.16 13.83 10.93
CA VAL A 48 -1.62 12.43 10.79
C VAL A 48 -3.15 12.37 10.64
N TYR A 49 -3.89 13.19 11.38
CA TYR A 49 -5.34 13.36 11.17
C TYR A 49 -5.68 13.82 9.76
N THR A 50 -4.88 14.71 9.18
CA THR A 50 -5.07 15.14 7.78
C THR A 50 -4.89 13.98 6.81
N PHE A 51 -3.85 13.17 6.98
CA PHE A 51 -3.63 11.98 6.15
C PHE A 51 -4.76 10.95 6.32
N LEU A 52 -5.18 10.66 7.55
CA LEU A 52 -6.28 9.75 7.84
C LEU A 52 -7.61 10.24 7.22
N LYS A 53 -7.90 11.54 7.33
CA LYS A 53 -9.07 12.16 6.69
C LYS A 53 -9.02 12.02 5.17
N ASN A 54 -7.86 12.20 4.55
CA ASN A 54 -7.70 12.03 3.12
C ASN A 54 -7.88 10.57 2.70
N LEU A 55 -7.33 9.61 3.45
CA LEU A 55 -7.52 8.18 3.21
C LEU A 55 -8.99 7.77 3.31
N ILE A 56 -9.74 8.36 4.26
CA ILE A 56 -11.20 8.18 4.36
C ILE A 56 -11.91 8.76 3.13
N ASN A 57 -11.60 10.00 2.74
CA ASN A 57 -12.21 10.65 1.57
C ASN A 57 -11.92 9.90 0.26
N LYS A 58 -10.81 9.17 0.19
CA LYS A 58 -10.41 8.33 -0.95
C LYS A 58 -10.97 6.91 -0.86
N GLY A 59 -11.62 6.53 0.25
CA GLY A 59 -12.26 5.23 0.44
C GLY A 59 -11.32 4.08 0.81
N PHE A 60 -10.11 4.39 1.28
CA PHE A 60 -9.14 3.36 1.71
C PHE A 60 -9.35 2.91 3.16
N VAL A 61 -9.86 3.81 4.00
CA VAL A 61 -10.02 3.64 5.44
C VAL A 61 -11.41 4.11 5.83
N THR A 62 -12.02 3.46 6.82
CA THR A 62 -13.23 3.97 7.51
C THR A 62 -12.87 4.30 8.95
N SER A 63 -13.72 5.09 9.63
CA SER A 63 -13.52 5.41 11.04
C SER A 63 -14.79 5.24 11.86
N GLU A 64 -14.63 4.78 13.10
CA GLU A 64 -15.70 4.63 14.07
C GLU A 64 -15.29 5.24 15.42
N LYS A 65 -16.21 5.94 16.10
CA LYS A 65 -15.93 6.56 17.40
C LYS A 65 -16.53 5.72 18.53
N LYS A 66 -15.66 5.09 19.33
CA LYS A 66 -16.01 4.28 20.52
C LYS A 66 -15.36 4.92 21.77
N GLY A 67 -15.64 6.21 21.99
CA GLY A 67 -14.90 7.05 22.95
C GLY A 67 -13.69 7.72 22.29
N ILE A 68 -12.75 6.90 21.80
CA ILE A 68 -11.70 7.34 20.86
C ILE A 68 -12.04 6.94 19.41
N THR A 69 -11.43 7.61 18.45
CA THR A 69 -11.62 7.30 17.02
C THR A 69 -10.72 6.15 16.61
N TYR A 70 -11.34 5.07 16.13
CA TYR A 70 -10.69 3.94 15.51
C TYR A 70 -10.79 4.04 13.99
N TYR A 71 -9.78 3.53 13.31
CA TYR A 71 -9.64 3.49 11.86
C TYR A 71 -9.47 2.05 11.41
N THR A 72 -10.20 1.65 10.38
CA THR A 72 -10.19 0.28 9.86
C THR A 72 -9.92 0.32 8.36
N PRO A 73 -8.95 -0.46 7.84
CA PRO A 73 -8.70 -0.52 6.40
C PRO A 73 -9.91 -1.15 5.70
N VAL A 74 -10.47 -0.44 4.72
CA VAL A 74 -11.58 -0.94 3.88
C VAL A 74 -11.02 -1.75 2.71
N ARG A 75 -9.85 -1.32 2.19
CA ARG A 75 -9.17 -1.96 1.08
C ARG A 75 -7.96 -2.74 1.58
N SER A 76 -7.75 -3.96 1.08
CA SER A 76 -6.59 -4.77 1.46
C SER A 76 -5.29 -4.28 0.79
N GLU A 77 -4.15 -4.55 1.44
CA GLU A 77 -2.84 -4.28 0.85
C GLU A 77 -2.63 -5.06 -0.45
N VAL A 78 -3.13 -6.29 -0.50
CA VAL A 78 -3.04 -7.15 -1.68
C VAL A 78 -3.75 -6.50 -2.87
N ASP A 79 -4.99 -6.06 -2.69
CA ASP A 79 -5.77 -5.40 -3.74
C ASP A 79 -5.12 -4.10 -4.21
N TYR A 80 -4.52 -3.34 -3.29
CA TYR A 80 -3.78 -2.13 -3.65
C TYR A 80 -2.55 -2.45 -4.51
N ARG A 81 -1.71 -3.39 -4.08
CA ARG A 81 -0.52 -3.81 -4.83
C ARG A 81 -0.90 -4.37 -6.20
N THR A 82 -1.94 -5.20 -6.28
CA THR A 82 -2.43 -5.75 -7.54
C THR A 82 -2.84 -4.66 -8.52
N ASP A 83 -3.53 -3.62 -8.07
CA ASP A 83 -3.92 -2.52 -8.94
C ASP A 83 -2.73 -1.68 -9.41
N ILE A 84 -1.72 -1.47 -8.55
CA ILE A 84 -0.48 -0.80 -8.95
C ILE A 84 0.24 -1.61 -10.03
N LEU A 85 0.38 -2.93 -9.85
CA LEU A 85 1.02 -3.81 -10.83
C LEU A 85 0.25 -3.85 -12.16
N LYS A 86 -1.10 -3.93 -12.11
CA LYS A 86 -1.95 -3.87 -13.32
C LYS A 86 -1.77 -2.55 -14.07
N GLN A 87 -1.77 -1.43 -13.36
CA GLN A 87 -1.54 -0.10 -13.96
C GLN A 87 -0.16 0.00 -14.57
N ALA A 88 0.88 -0.46 -13.86
CA ALA A 88 2.25 -0.45 -14.36
C ALA A 88 2.40 -1.31 -15.62
N LYS A 89 1.91 -2.56 -15.60
CA LYS A 89 1.93 -3.47 -16.76
C LYS A 89 1.23 -2.84 -17.96
N LYS A 90 0.04 -2.28 -17.76
CA LYS A 90 -0.74 -1.67 -18.84
C LYS A 90 -0.07 -0.43 -19.42
N PHE A 91 0.50 0.43 -18.56
CA PHE A 91 1.04 1.72 -18.98
C PHE A 91 2.45 1.62 -19.58
N TRP A 92 3.34 0.82 -18.98
CA TRP A 92 4.75 0.76 -19.38
C TRP A 92 5.07 -0.42 -20.31
N PHE A 93 4.26 -1.48 -20.29
CA PHE A 93 4.56 -2.75 -20.97
C PHE A 93 3.47 -3.15 -21.97
N ASN A 94 2.60 -2.23 -22.37
CA ASN A 94 1.50 -2.50 -23.31
C ASN A 94 0.64 -3.72 -22.92
N ASP A 95 0.47 -3.93 -21.62
CA ASP A 95 -0.23 -5.08 -21.02
C ASP A 95 0.46 -6.45 -21.23
N SER A 96 1.66 -6.48 -21.81
CA SER A 96 2.49 -7.67 -22.04
C SER A 96 3.03 -8.25 -20.74
N VAL A 97 2.72 -9.53 -20.49
CA VAL A 97 3.21 -10.24 -19.31
C VAL A 97 4.69 -10.61 -19.46
N THR A 98 5.11 -11.02 -20.66
CA THR A 98 6.50 -11.42 -20.92
C THR A 98 7.46 -10.25 -20.75
N ASP A 99 7.11 -9.07 -21.27
CA ASP A 99 7.99 -7.89 -21.19
C ASP A 99 8.05 -7.37 -19.75
N PHE A 100 6.94 -7.45 -19.01
CA PHE A 100 6.92 -7.12 -17.59
C PHE A 100 7.79 -8.07 -16.77
N VAL A 101 7.69 -9.38 -17.02
CA VAL A 101 8.51 -10.39 -16.33
C VAL A 101 9.99 -10.25 -16.69
N ASP A 102 10.31 -10.06 -17.97
CA ASP A 102 11.70 -9.88 -18.43
C ASP A 102 12.36 -8.66 -17.79
N ALA A 103 11.62 -7.53 -17.71
CA ALA A 103 12.09 -6.35 -17.01
C ALA A 103 12.34 -6.62 -15.52
N VAL A 104 11.41 -7.30 -14.83
CA VAL A 104 11.59 -7.66 -13.41
C VAL A 104 12.81 -8.57 -13.21
N LEU A 105 13.01 -9.57 -14.06
CA LEU A 105 14.16 -10.47 -14.00
C LEU A 105 15.48 -9.78 -14.32
N SER A 106 15.45 -8.64 -15.02
CA SER A 106 16.63 -7.84 -15.36
C SER A 106 17.01 -6.84 -14.27
N LEU A 107 16.13 -6.53 -13.31
CA LEU A 107 16.40 -5.57 -12.22
C LEU A 107 17.37 -6.12 -11.17
N ASP A 108 17.34 -7.43 -10.92
CA ASP A 108 18.10 -8.07 -9.85
C ASP A 108 18.88 -9.30 -10.35
N LYS A 109 19.92 -9.71 -9.61
CA LYS A 109 20.57 -11.00 -9.86
C LYS A 109 19.65 -12.14 -9.48
N VAL A 110 18.98 -12.72 -10.47
CA VAL A 110 18.12 -13.90 -10.29
C VAL A 110 18.99 -15.12 -9.95
N THR A 111 18.83 -15.65 -8.74
CA THR A 111 19.58 -16.83 -8.29
C THR A 111 19.05 -18.11 -8.93
N ALA A 112 19.83 -19.19 -8.88
CA ALA A 112 19.37 -20.50 -9.34
C ALA A 112 18.12 -20.98 -8.59
N ALA A 113 18.01 -20.65 -7.29
CA ALA A 113 16.84 -20.96 -6.48
C ALA A 113 15.59 -20.18 -6.92
N ASP A 114 15.75 -18.89 -7.27
CA ASP A 114 14.65 -18.07 -7.78
C ASP A 114 14.16 -18.60 -9.14
N LYS A 115 15.08 -18.97 -10.04
CA LYS A 115 14.73 -19.59 -11.33
C LYS A 115 13.94 -20.89 -11.15
N ALA A 116 14.35 -21.75 -10.20
CA ALA A 116 13.65 -22.99 -9.92
C ALA A 116 12.22 -22.72 -9.41
N LYS A 117 12.06 -21.81 -8.43
CA LYS A 117 10.74 -21.41 -7.91
C LYS A 117 9.85 -20.79 -8.98
N ILE A 118 10.38 -19.89 -9.81
CA ILE A 118 9.62 -19.27 -10.90
C ILE A 118 9.13 -20.33 -11.89
N LYS A 119 9.96 -21.33 -12.21
CA LYS A 119 9.59 -22.44 -13.10
C LYS A 119 8.47 -23.31 -12.51
N GLU A 120 8.41 -23.48 -11.19
CA GLU A 120 7.30 -24.18 -10.52
C GLU A 120 6.00 -23.35 -10.48
N MET A 121 6.11 -22.02 -10.41
CA MET A 121 4.95 -21.11 -10.37
C MET A 121 4.22 -21.00 -11.71
N VAL A 122 4.94 -21.16 -12.83
CA VAL A 122 4.37 -21.15 -14.18
C VAL A 122 3.99 -22.58 -14.56
N LYS A 123 2.69 -22.89 -14.51
CA LYS A 123 2.13 -24.17 -14.99
C LYS A 123 2.08 -24.23 -16.51
#